data_AF-A0A652LAI0-F1
#
_entry.id   AF-A0A652LAI0-F1
#
_cell.length_a   1.000
_cell.length_b   1.000
_cell.length_c   1.000
_cell.angle_alpha   90.00
_cell.angle_beta   90.00
_cell.angle_gamma   90.00
#
_symmetry.space_group_name_H-M   'P 1'
#
loop_
_entity.id
_entity.type
_entity.pdbx_description
1 polymer ?
#
loop_
_entity_poly.entity_id
_entity_poly.type
_entity_poly.pdbx_seq_one_letter_code
_entity_poly.pdbx_strand_id
1 'polypeptide(L)'
;MRITARGPAVGATALVTVLLAAVTGCSSSGPSDGDDGSKLLTALGALADDSGTKQVTFLDTARVRELSKGGAERFASVSEPASPLLSPHEPGLLGPQFEVAQIDTAVDTAEAGHWTGSFDAAAVTRSLKSNGYAQSEKDGREVWAHPGGTGASLHVSDDEISYSTRDSDPMAAVDPEDGSSLADDKEFRRASECLGDVYRADFNPSTASSEPVRLAALGQRASSASKNTEILCFVAKDDAAAKSLEGELLDVVGAKSPKFDGTKVTVEKGDQPFVRAVVPDSASQRPGRLIISDLELWMTAAE
;
A
#
# COMPACT_ATOMS: atom_id res chain seq x y z
N MET A 1 -32.80 -79.69 20.30
CA MET A 1 -32.46 -79.72 21.75
C MET A 1 -32.33 -78.27 22.20
N ARG A 2 -33.13 -77.86 23.20
CA ARG A 2 -32.83 -76.93 24.32
C ARG A 2 -31.50 -76.14 24.21
N ILE A 3 -31.32 -74.86 24.54
CA ILE A 3 -31.91 -73.93 25.52
C ILE A 3 -31.07 -72.64 25.33
N THR A 4 -31.67 -71.47 25.09
CA THR A 4 -31.72 -70.33 26.04
C THR A 4 -30.49 -70.07 26.93
N ALA A 5 -29.96 -68.84 26.78
CA ALA A 5 -29.82 -67.83 27.84
C ALA A 5 -28.61 -67.84 28.81
N ARG A 6 -28.39 -66.59 29.28
CA ARG A 6 -27.81 -66.13 30.55
C ARG A 6 -26.30 -65.80 30.58
N GLY A 7 -26.02 -64.51 30.82
CA GLY A 7 -24.83 -64.08 31.59
C GLY A 7 -24.88 -64.63 33.03
N PRO A 8 -23.92 -64.35 33.93
CA PRO A 8 -23.56 -62.98 34.34
C PRO A 8 -22.10 -62.77 34.84
N ALA A 9 -21.86 -61.56 35.34
CA ALA A 9 -21.13 -61.22 36.57
C ALA A 9 -19.57 -61.09 36.59
N VAL A 10 -19.19 -59.83 36.81
CA VAL A 10 -18.29 -59.31 37.87
C VAL A 10 -16.80 -59.67 37.82
N GLY A 11 -16.00 -58.63 37.60
CA GLY A 11 -14.90 -58.28 38.51
C GLY A 11 -13.49 -58.39 37.93
N ALA A 12 -12.87 -57.24 37.65
CA ALA A 12 -11.48 -56.95 38.03
C ALA A 12 -11.13 -55.50 37.65
N THR A 13 -10.95 -54.68 38.68
CA THR A 13 -10.28 -53.38 38.63
C THR A 13 -8.83 -53.53 38.22
N ALA A 14 -8.40 -52.78 37.21
CA ALA A 14 -7.00 -52.43 37.01
C ALA A 14 -6.93 -50.93 36.67
N LEU A 15 -6.50 -50.13 37.64
CA LEU A 15 -6.02 -48.77 37.40
C LEU A 15 -4.81 -48.87 36.46
N VAL A 16 -4.91 -48.27 35.28
CA VAL A 16 -3.74 -47.98 34.45
C VAL A 16 -3.60 -46.46 34.38
N THR A 17 -2.60 -46.00 35.10
CA THR A 17 -2.04 -44.66 35.09
C THR A 17 -1.54 -44.33 33.68
N VAL A 18 -2.29 -43.54 32.91
CA VAL A 18 -1.79 -43.03 31.62
C VAL A 18 -0.86 -41.87 31.90
N LEU A 19 0.44 -42.17 31.89
CA LEU A 19 1.51 -41.18 31.88
C LEU A 19 1.50 -40.41 30.56
N LEU A 20 1.48 -39.08 30.70
CA LEU A 20 1.72 -38.08 29.67
C LEU A 20 3.07 -38.32 28.98
N ALA A 21 3.05 -38.61 27.68
CA ALA A 21 4.16 -38.37 26.78
C ALA A 21 3.71 -37.31 25.78
N ALA A 22 4.10 -36.06 26.05
CA ALA A 22 3.96 -34.95 25.12
C ALA A 22 4.89 -35.22 23.92
N VAL A 23 4.29 -35.62 22.80
CA VAL A 23 4.95 -35.56 21.50
C VAL A 23 4.85 -34.09 21.07
N THR A 24 5.93 -33.32 21.22
CA THR A 24 6.07 -32.01 20.57
C THR A 24 6.27 -32.26 19.08
N GLY A 25 5.18 -32.63 18.40
CA GLY A 25 5.06 -32.49 16.96
C GLY A 25 4.99 -31.01 16.66
N CYS A 26 6.08 -30.46 16.13
CA CYS A 26 6.08 -29.15 15.48
C CYS A 26 5.20 -29.28 14.23
N SER A 27 3.89 -29.11 14.39
CA SER A 27 3.02 -28.75 13.28
C SER A 27 3.46 -27.38 12.80
N SER A 28 3.81 -27.33 11.53
CA SER A 28 3.92 -26.11 10.74
C SER A 28 2.69 -25.24 10.95
N SER A 29 2.83 -24.20 11.75
CA SER A 29 1.90 -23.08 11.75
C SER A 29 2.09 -22.36 10.43
N GLY A 30 1.22 -22.67 9.46
CA GLY A 30 0.96 -21.77 8.35
C GLY A 30 0.39 -20.44 8.89
N PRO A 31 0.35 -19.39 8.06
CA PRO A 31 -0.05 -18.07 8.49
C PRO A 31 -1.45 -18.14 9.10
N SER A 32 -1.56 -17.76 10.36
CA SER A 32 -2.85 -17.48 10.96
C SER A 32 -3.33 -16.17 10.35
N ASP A 33 -4.42 -16.22 9.59
CA ASP A 33 -5.21 -15.05 9.21
C ASP A 33 -5.65 -14.35 10.52
N GLY A 34 -4.93 -13.30 10.89
CA GLY A 34 -5.08 -12.59 12.14
C GLY A 34 -4.97 -11.10 11.87
N ASP A 35 -6.12 -10.43 11.93
CA ASP A 35 -6.24 -8.96 11.94
C ASP A 35 -5.60 -8.25 10.73
N ASP A 36 -6.01 -8.63 9.52
CA ASP A 36 -5.55 -7.99 8.28
C ASP A 36 -6.11 -6.56 8.19
N GLY A 37 -5.39 -5.60 8.76
CA GLY A 37 -5.49 -4.20 8.36
C GLY A 37 -5.36 -4.06 6.84
N SER A 38 -5.98 -3.04 6.26
CA SER A 38 -5.89 -2.83 4.80
C SER A 38 -4.42 -2.80 4.37
N LYS A 39 -4.04 -3.50 3.28
CA LYS A 39 -2.67 -3.48 2.72
C LYS A 39 -2.11 -2.05 2.56
N LEU A 40 -3.00 -1.12 2.23
CA LEU A 40 -2.71 0.31 2.14
C LEU A 40 -2.17 0.86 3.47
N LEU A 41 -2.90 0.69 4.58
CA LEU A 41 -2.45 1.12 5.90
C LEU A 41 -1.17 0.42 6.34
N THR A 42 -1.03 -0.89 6.08
CA THR A 42 0.22 -1.61 6.36
C THR A 42 1.40 -0.99 5.61
N ALA A 43 1.22 -0.67 4.34
CA ALA A 43 2.26 -0.03 3.54
C ALA A 43 2.57 1.39 4.02
N LEU A 44 1.56 2.22 4.33
CA LEU A 44 1.77 3.53 4.93
C LEU A 44 2.53 3.47 6.26
N GLY A 45 2.36 2.38 7.02
CA GLY A 45 3.08 2.12 8.26
C GLY A 45 4.59 1.97 8.09
N ALA A 46 5.08 1.71 6.88
CA ALA A 46 6.50 1.57 6.59
C ALA A 46 7.21 2.93 6.36
N LEU A 47 6.47 4.04 6.26
CA LEU A 47 7.05 5.36 6.07
C LEU A 47 6.86 6.24 7.31
N ALA A 48 7.89 7.01 7.64
CA ALA A 48 7.80 8.03 8.68
C ALA A 48 6.80 9.14 8.34
N ASP A 49 6.13 9.65 9.36
CA ASP A 49 5.10 10.69 9.28
C ASP A 49 5.58 11.96 8.55
N ASP A 50 6.85 12.34 8.75
CA ASP A 50 7.48 13.48 8.10
C ASP A 50 7.61 13.33 6.56
N SER A 51 7.54 12.10 6.05
CA SER A 51 7.42 11.80 4.62
C SER A 51 6.08 12.27 4.05
N GLY A 52 5.08 12.47 4.92
CA GLY A 52 3.74 12.95 4.62
C GLY A 52 3.68 14.44 4.29
N THR A 53 4.85 15.11 4.20
CA THR A 53 4.99 16.44 3.59
C THR A 53 5.15 16.39 2.07
N LYS A 54 5.30 15.19 1.50
CA LYS A 54 5.50 14.93 0.07
C LYS A 54 4.33 14.12 -0.49
N GLN A 55 4.26 14.02 -1.82
CA GLN A 55 3.37 13.05 -2.44
C GLN A 55 3.79 11.62 -2.06
N VAL A 56 2.80 10.81 -1.70
CA VAL A 56 2.97 9.39 -1.34
C VAL A 56 2.14 8.56 -2.31
N THR A 57 2.72 7.52 -2.91
CA THR A 57 2.01 6.59 -3.79
C THR A 57 2.10 5.19 -3.22
N PHE A 58 0.96 4.55 -3.03
CA PHE A 58 0.82 3.13 -2.74
C PHE A 58 0.43 2.36 -4.02
N LEU A 59 0.98 1.17 -4.20
CA LEU A 59 0.65 0.26 -5.30
C LEU A 59 0.67 -1.21 -4.84
N ASP A 60 -0.45 -1.91 -4.97
CA ASP A 60 -0.54 -3.38 -4.95
C ASP A 60 -0.27 -3.91 -6.35
N THR A 61 1.02 -4.05 -6.67
CA THR A 61 1.51 -4.50 -7.97
C THR A 61 1.04 -5.92 -8.26
N ALA A 62 0.96 -6.79 -7.25
CA ALA A 62 0.43 -8.15 -7.40
C ALA A 62 -1.02 -8.14 -7.89
N ARG A 63 -1.87 -7.27 -7.32
CA ARG A 63 -3.25 -7.10 -7.76
C ARG A 63 -3.34 -6.52 -9.18
N VAL A 64 -2.50 -5.55 -9.52
CA VAL A 64 -2.47 -5.02 -10.91
C VAL A 64 -2.03 -6.10 -11.91
N ARG A 65 -1.05 -6.94 -11.57
CA ARG A 65 -0.64 -8.08 -12.40
C ARG A 65 -1.80 -9.06 -12.61
N GLU A 66 -2.57 -9.35 -11.55
CA GLU A 66 -3.76 -10.21 -11.65
C GLU A 66 -4.82 -9.60 -12.58
N LEU A 67 -5.14 -8.32 -12.42
CA LEU A 67 -6.09 -7.59 -13.25
C LEU A 67 -5.64 -7.49 -14.72
N SER A 68 -4.33 -7.48 -14.96
CA SER A 68 -3.75 -7.35 -16.29
C SER A 68 -3.75 -8.65 -17.11
N LYS A 69 -4.08 -9.81 -16.51
CA LYS A 69 -4.12 -11.13 -17.18
C LYS A 69 -5.14 -11.25 -18.33
N GLY A 70 -5.83 -10.18 -18.70
CA GLY A 70 -6.70 -10.08 -19.89
C GLY A 70 -6.71 -8.70 -20.56
N GLY A 71 -5.71 -7.84 -20.29
CA GLY A 71 -5.68 -6.47 -20.82
C GLY A 71 -4.55 -5.61 -20.30
N ALA A 72 -3.29 -6.03 -20.50
CA ALA A 72 -2.11 -5.33 -19.99
C ALA A 72 -2.03 -3.85 -20.39
N GLU A 73 -2.35 -3.51 -21.64
CA GLU A 73 -2.36 -2.11 -22.11
C GLU A 73 -3.32 -1.20 -21.34
N ARG A 74 -4.35 -1.76 -20.71
CA ARG A 74 -5.32 -0.98 -19.95
C ARG A 74 -4.70 -0.42 -18.68
N PHE A 75 -3.85 -1.18 -17.99
CA PHE A 75 -3.27 -0.81 -16.69
C PHE A 75 -1.86 -0.24 -16.79
N ALA A 76 -1.27 -0.17 -17.98
CA ALA A 76 0.12 0.24 -18.19
C ALA A 76 0.49 1.61 -17.58
N SER A 77 -0.46 2.55 -17.50
CA SER A 77 -0.24 3.87 -16.90
C SER A 77 -0.18 3.88 -15.38
N VAL A 78 -0.60 2.79 -14.72
CA VAL A 78 -0.76 2.71 -13.27
C VAL A 78 -0.08 1.48 -12.66
N SER A 79 0.59 0.67 -13.48
CA SER A 79 1.16 -0.63 -13.10
C SER A 79 2.56 -0.58 -12.52
N GLU A 80 3.21 0.57 -12.56
CA GLU A 80 4.59 0.73 -12.08
C GLU A 80 4.64 1.54 -10.78
N PRO A 81 5.48 1.14 -9.82
CA PRO A 81 5.77 1.94 -8.63
C PRO A 81 6.27 3.34 -9.00
N ALA A 82 6.05 4.32 -8.14
CA ALA A 82 6.41 5.72 -8.39
C ALA A 82 7.88 6.04 -8.05
N SER A 83 8.70 5.01 -7.86
CA SER A 83 10.02 5.15 -7.28
C SER A 83 11.05 5.78 -8.22
N PRO A 84 11.91 6.69 -7.70
CA PRO A 84 13.06 7.20 -8.45
C PRO A 84 14.15 6.14 -8.71
N LEU A 85 14.10 4.97 -8.06
CA LEU A 85 15.08 3.90 -8.30
C LEU A 85 14.78 3.08 -9.56
N LEU A 86 13.56 3.18 -10.09
CA LEU A 86 13.14 2.46 -11.28
C LEU A 86 13.33 3.36 -12.51
N SER A 87 14.27 2.99 -13.38
CA SER A 87 14.48 3.64 -14.66
C SER A 87 13.99 2.73 -15.80
N PRO A 88 13.20 3.24 -16.76
CA PRO A 88 12.78 2.47 -17.93
C PRO A 88 13.87 2.37 -19.01
N HIS A 89 15.04 3.01 -18.84
CA HIS A 89 16.01 3.21 -19.91
C HIS A 89 17.38 2.58 -19.67
N GLU A 90 17.78 2.41 -18.41
CA GLU A 90 19.07 1.83 -18.04
C GLU A 90 18.88 0.81 -16.93
N PRO A 91 19.73 -0.24 -16.84
CA PRO A 91 19.77 -1.09 -15.66
C PRO A 91 20.02 -0.19 -14.44
N GLY A 92 18.98 0.02 -13.63
CA GLY A 92 19.02 0.90 -12.48
C GLY A 92 20.00 0.40 -11.42
N LEU A 93 20.06 1.11 -10.29
CA LEU A 93 20.93 0.80 -9.15
C LEU A 93 20.86 -0.68 -8.70
N LEU A 94 19.68 -1.27 -8.84
CA LEU A 94 19.35 -2.64 -8.43
C LEU A 94 19.92 -3.73 -9.37
N GLY A 95 20.44 -3.31 -10.52
CA GLY A 95 21.14 -4.18 -11.48
C GLY A 95 20.23 -4.83 -12.52
N PRO A 96 20.82 -5.46 -13.55
CA PRO A 96 20.10 -5.97 -14.72
C PRO A 96 19.25 -7.23 -14.46
N GLN A 97 19.39 -7.86 -13.28
CA GLN A 97 18.58 -9.02 -12.89
C GLN A 97 17.35 -8.64 -12.05
N PHE A 98 17.26 -7.38 -11.63
CA PHE A 98 16.09 -6.89 -10.91
C PHE A 98 14.92 -6.74 -11.89
N GLU A 99 13.77 -7.30 -11.53
CA GLU A 99 12.55 -7.17 -12.30
C GLU A 99 11.47 -6.52 -11.44
N VAL A 100 10.78 -5.50 -11.97
CA VAL A 100 9.66 -4.85 -11.27
C VAL A 100 8.57 -5.87 -10.88
N ALA A 101 8.46 -6.98 -11.60
CA ALA A 101 7.54 -8.07 -11.28
C ALA A 101 7.82 -8.76 -9.93
N GLN A 102 9.02 -8.59 -9.36
CA GLN A 102 9.40 -9.07 -8.02
C GLN A 102 8.73 -8.28 -6.90
N ILE A 103 8.29 -7.04 -7.16
CA ILE A 103 7.60 -6.19 -6.19
C ILE A 103 6.13 -6.62 -6.11
N ASP A 104 5.65 -6.98 -4.94
CA ASP A 104 4.24 -7.27 -4.68
C ASP A 104 3.49 -6.03 -4.24
N THR A 105 4.07 -5.25 -3.32
CA THR A 105 3.53 -3.99 -2.83
C THR A 105 4.62 -2.93 -2.81
N ALA A 106 4.30 -1.70 -3.17
CA ALA A 106 5.18 -0.55 -3.04
C ALA A 106 4.46 0.60 -2.34
N VAL A 107 5.18 1.28 -1.45
CA VAL A 107 4.86 2.64 -1.02
C VAL A 107 6.07 3.51 -1.30
N ASP A 108 5.85 4.60 -2.03
CA ASP A 108 6.93 5.47 -2.50
C ASP A 108 6.59 6.94 -2.24
N THR A 109 7.64 7.70 -1.99
CA THR A 109 7.68 9.16 -2.15
C THR A 109 8.78 9.50 -3.14
N ALA A 110 8.95 10.78 -3.43
CA ALA A 110 10.06 11.26 -4.25
C ALA A 110 11.45 10.97 -3.65
N GLU A 111 11.55 10.68 -2.34
CA GLU A 111 12.82 10.58 -1.61
C GLU A 111 13.00 9.26 -0.86
N ALA A 112 11.95 8.50 -0.61
CA ALA A 112 11.99 7.28 0.17
C ALA A 112 10.93 6.29 -0.31
N GLY A 113 11.13 5.00 -0.07
CA GLY A 113 10.13 4.00 -0.37
C GLY A 113 10.42 2.66 0.26
N HIS A 114 9.37 1.87 0.41
CA HIS A 114 9.41 0.53 0.99
C HIS A 114 8.62 -0.42 0.09
N TRP A 115 9.26 -1.53 -0.28
CA TRP A 115 8.69 -2.55 -1.15
C TRP A 115 8.74 -3.90 -0.47
N THR A 116 7.63 -4.64 -0.60
CA THR A 116 7.58 -6.06 -0.25
C THR A 116 7.47 -6.90 -1.51
N GLY A 117 8.01 -8.11 -1.48
CA GLY A 117 8.00 -8.97 -2.65
C GLY A 117 8.85 -10.23 -2.51
N SER A 118 9.43 -10.65 -3.63
CA SER A 118 10.34 -11.80 -3.71
C SER A 118 11.57 -11.42 -4.52
N PHE A 119 12.62 -11.01 -3.83
CA PHE A 119 13.82 -10.44 -4.40
C PHE A 119 14.98 -11.45 -4.42
N ASP A 120 15.88 -11.31 -5.39
CA ASP A 120 17.21 -11.94 -5.30
C ASP A 120 18.14 -10.94 -4.60
N ALA A 121 18.11 -10.94 -3.27
CA ALA A 121 18.90 -10.00 -2.45
C ALA A 121 20.39 -10.12 -2.79
N ALA A 122 20.86 -11.34 -3.06
CA ALA A 122 22.24 -11.58 -3.43
C ALA A 122 22.61 -10.94 -4.79
N ALA A 123 21.71 -10.94 -5.78
CA ALA A 123 21.93 -10.25 -7.05
C ALA A 123 21.91 -8.74 -6.90
N VAL A 124 20.95 -8.20 -6.15
CA VAL A 124 20.84 -6.76 -5.88
C VAL A 124 22.08 -6.26 -5.14
N THR A 125 22.48 -6.90 -4.05
CA THR A 125 23.68 -6.51 -3.27
C THR A 125 24.98 -6.68 -4.06
N ARG A 126 25.10 -7.68 -4.93
CA ARG A 126 26.21 -7.78 -5.91
C ARG A 126 26.24 -6.58 -6.85
N SER A 127 25.08 -6.12 -7.34
CA SER A 127 24.98 -4.92 -8.17
C SER A 127 25.41 -3.68 -7.39
N LEU A 128 24.88 -3.48 -6.17
CA LEU A 128 25.23 -2.36 -5.29
C LEU A 128 26.75 -2.30 -5.08
N LYS A 129 27.37 -3.42 -4.70
CA LYS A 129 28.81 -3.52 -4.52
C LYS A 129 29.60 -3.18 -5.79
N SER A 130 29.15 -3.63 -6.95
CA SER A 130 29.77 -3.29 -8.25
C SER A 130 29.63 -1.81 -8.59
N ASN A 131 28.59 -1.14 -8.08
CA ASN A 131 28.36 0.30 -8.22
C ASN A 131 29.04 1.12 -7.11
N GLY A 132 29.95 0.51 -6.35
CA GLY A 132 30.75 1.21 -5.34
C GLY A 132 30.07 1.40 -3.99
N TYR A 133 28.89 0.83 -3.77
CA TYR A 133 28.22 0.88 -2.47
C TYR A 133 28.96 0.02 -1.45
N ALA A 134 29.00 0.52 -0.22
CA ALA A 134 29.53 -0.18 0.93
C ALA A 134 28.39 -0.60 1.86
N GLN A 135 28.54 -1.79 2.42
CA GLN A 135 27.66 -2.34 3.43
C GLN A 135 28.10 -1.84 4.81
N SER A 136 27.14 -1.50 5.65
CA SER A 136 27.33 -1.18 7.06
C SER A 136 26.16 -1.70 7.88
N GLU A 137 26.38 -1.94 9.17
CA GLU A 137 25.29 -2.25 10.10
C GLU A 137 24.85 -0.95 10.78
N LYS A 138 23.55 -0.66 10.75
CA LYS A 138 22.93 0.47 11.43
C LYS A 138 21.64 0.00 12.10
N ASP A 139 21.53 0.25 13.41
CA ASP A 139 20.35 -0.10 14.21
C ASP A 139 19.92 -1.57 14.07
N GLY A 140 20.91 -2.48 13.97
CA GLY A 140 20.69 -3.92 13.81
C GLY A 140 20.27 -4.35 12.40
N ARG A 141 20.28 -3.44 11.43
CA ARG A 141 19.95 -3.71 10.02
C ARG A 141 21.14 -3.46 9.11
N GLU A 142 21.21 -4.25 8.06
CA GLU A 142 22.20 -4.07 7.01
C GLU A 142 21.78 -2.93 6.07
N VAL A 143 22.65 -1.93 5.91
CA VAL A 143 22.42 -0.76 5.06
C VAL A 143 23.54 -0.64 4.04
N TRP A 144 23.15 -0.51 2.78
CA TRP A 144 24.00 -0.24 1.64
C TRP A 144 23.96 1.24 1.28
N ALA A 145 25.11 1.90 1.31
CA ALA A 145 25.22 3.31 0.94
C ALA A 145 26.49 3.59 0.13
N HIS A 146 26.43 4.59 -0.75
CA HIS A 146 27.62 5.02 -1.48
C HIS A 146 28.57 5.79 -0.54
N PRO A 147 29.89 5.54 -0.59
CA PRO A 147 30.88 6.34 0.13
C PRO A 147 30.74 7.83 -0.19
N GLY A 148 30.69 8.67 0.84
CA GLY A 148 30.51 10.12 0.68
C GLY A 148 29.07 10.62 0.68
N GLY A 149 28.08 9.73 0.91
CA GLY A 149 26.68 10.12 1.12
C GLY A 149 25.95 10.57 -0.15
N THR A 150 26.45 10.22 -1.32
CA THR A 150 25.82 10.56 -2.61
C THR A 150 24.92 9.43 -3.08
N GLY A 151 23.63 9.70 -3.33
CA GLY A 151 22.67 8.71 -3.84
C GLY A 151 21.84 8.06 -2.73
N ALA A 152 21.04 7.06 -3.10
CA ALA A 152 20.16 6.37 -2.15
C ALA A 152 20.96 5.52 -1.15
N SER A 153 20.46 5.39 0.08
CA SER A 153 20.78 4.30 1.01
C SER A 153 19.69 3.24 0.92
N LEU A 154 20.05 1.97 1.06
CA LEU A 154 19.14 0.85 0.86
C LEU A 154 19.29 -0.22 1.96
N HIS A 155 18.16 -0.75 2.39
CA HIS A 155 18.05 -2.06 3.02
C HIS A 155 17.53 -3.06 1.99
N VAL A 156 18.14 -4.24 1.93
CA VAL A 156 17.80 -5.27 0.94
C VAL A 156 17.79 -6.64 1.62
N SER A 157 16.66 -7.33 1.54
CA SER A 157 16.49 -8.72 1.91
C SER A 157 15.80 -9.49 0.77
N ASP A 158 15.52 -10.78 0.98
CA ASP A 158 14.80 -11.61 0.00
C ASP A 158 13.30 -11.25 -0.09
N ASP A 159 12.76 -10.53 0.90
CA ASP A 159 11.34 -10.20 1.03
C ASP A 159 11.02 -8.69 1.07
N GLU A 160 12.02 -7.84 1.35
CA GLU A 160 11.86 -6.39 1.38
C GLU A 160 13.02 -5.64 0.71
N ILE A 161 12.70 -4.49 0.13
CA ILE A 161 13.66 -3.46 -0.24
C ILE A 161 13.14 -2.13 0.28
N SER A 162 13.92 -1.48 1.13
CA SER A 162 13.65 -0.13 1.60
C SER A 162 14.74 0.81 1.11
N TYR A 163 14.39 2.02 0.71
CA TYR A 163 15.37 3.00 0.25
C TYR A 163 15.05 4.42 0.73
N SER A 164 16.10 5.24 0.78
CA SER A 164 15.96 6.68 1.03
C SER A 164 17.11 7.46 0.40
N THR A 165 16.81 8.60 -0.19
CA THR A 165 17.75 9.57 -0.74
C THR A 165 17.90 10.80 0.15
N ARG A 166 17.44 10.75 1.42
CA ARG A 166 17.63 11.86 2.37
C ARG A 166 19.10 11.96 2.79
N ASP A 167 19.59 13.18 2.90
CA ASP A 167 21.00 13.44 3.24
C ASP A 167 21.33 13.12 4.71
N SER A 168 20.39 13.38 5.63
CA SER A 168 20.55 13.14 7.07
C SER A 168 19.67 11.98 7.52
N ASP A 169 20.28 10.99 8.15
CA ASP A 169 19.63 9.75 8.59
C ASP A 169 18.68 9.14 7.56
N PRO A 170 19.20 8.65 6.42
CA PRO A 170 18.36 8.23 5.30
C PRO A 170 17.34 7.16 5.71
N MET A 171 17.75 6.18 6.52
CA MET A 171 16.90 5.04 6.84
C MET A 171 15.78 5.35 7.84
N ALA A 172 15.81 6.48 8.54
CA ALA A 172 14.72 6.90 9.42
C ALA A 172 13.39 7.14 8.66
N ALA A 173 13.45 7.50 7.38
CA ALA A 173 12.27 7.71 6.54
C ALA A 173 11.44 6.44 6.30
N VAL A 174 12.07 5.28 6.44
CA VAL A 174 11.52 3.94 6.15
C VAL A 174 11.66 3.00 7.36
N ASP A 175 11.84 3.60 8.54
CA ASP A 175 11.92 2.92 9.83
C ASP A 175 11.35 3.83 10.91
N PRO A 176 10.04 4.14 10.82
CA PRO A 176 9.41 5.01 11.79
C PRO A 176 9.48 4.43 13.20
N GLU A 177 9.67 5.30 14.19
CA GLU A 177 9.40 4.94 15.58
C GLU A 177 7.91 4.62 15.77
N ASP A 178 7.61 3.76 16.76
CA ASP A 178 6.23 3.40 17.10
C ASP A 178 5.34 4.64 17.26
N GLY A 179 4.24 4.71 16.50
CA GLY A 179 3.30 5.82 16.53
C GLY A 179 3.72 7.04 15.69
N SER A 180 4.79 6.93 14.90
CA SER A 180 5.34 8.01 14.05
C SER A 180 5.35 7.63 12.56
N SER A 181 4.44 6.74 12.15
CA SER A 181 4.29 6.36 10.74
C SER A 181 3.17 7.16 10.05
N LEU A 182 3.12 7.11 8.71
CA LEU A 182 1.97 7.66 7.98
C LEU A 182 0.66 6.92 8.29
N ALA A 183 0.70 5.67 8.76
CA ALA A 183 -0.51 4.98 9.20
C ALA A 183 -1.05 5.53 10.53
N ASP A 184 -0.19 6.15 11.34
CA ASP A 184 -0.54 6.81 12.60
C ASP A 184 -1.00 8.26 12.40
N ASP A 185 -0.58 8.89 11.29
CA ASP A 185 -1.05 10.21 10.89
C ASP A 185 -2.57 10.21 10.67
N LYS A 186 -3.25 11.14 11.34
CA LYS A 186 -4.71 11.17 11.38
C LYS A 186 -5.32 11.54 10.03
N GLU A 187 -4.65 12.33 9.18
CA GLU A 187 -5.12 12.68 7.85
C GLU A 187 -4.95 11.50 6.89
N PHE A 188 -3.78 10.85 6.88
CA PHE A 188 -3.50 9.67 6.05
C PHE A 188 -4.39 8.48 6.42
N ARG A 189 -4.59 8.22 7.71
CA ARG A 189 -5.54 7.20 8.18
C ARG A 189 -6.95 7.48 7.69
N ARG A 190 -7.40 8.74 7.81
CA ARG A 190 -8.74 9.14 7.38
C ARG A 190 -8.93 9.06 5.86
N ALA A 191 -7.92 9.45 5.09
CA ALA A 191 -7.93 9.29 3.64
C ALA A 191 -8.00 7.80 3.25
N SER A 192 -7.24 6.93 3.94
CA SER A 192 -7.27 5.48 3.71
C SER A 192 -8.64 4.87 4.01
N GLU A 193 -9.30 5.27 5.10
CA GLU A 193 -10.69 4.90 5.40
C GLU A 193 -11.66 5.31 4.28
N CYS A 194 -11.52 6.55 3.77
CA CYS A 194 -12.36 7.06 2.69
C CYS A 194 -12.16 6.30 1.36
N LEU A 195 -10.91 5.94 1.04
CA LEU A 195 -10.57 5.18 -0.15
C LEU A 195 -11.10 3.74 -0.08
N GLY A 196 -10.93 3.10 1.08
CA GLY A 196 -11.16 1.66 1.27
C GLY A 196 -10.16 0.81 0.46
N ASP A 197 -10.57 -0.39 0.09
CA ASP A 197 -9.69 -1.31 -0.65
C ASP A 197 -9.43 -0.83 -2.08
N VAL A 198 -8.17 -0.49 -2.34
CA VAL A 198 -7.66 0.02 -3.61
C VAL A 198 -6.38 -0.71 -3.98
N TYR A 199 -6.12 -0.86 -5.28
CA TYR A 199 -4.84 -1.41 -5.75
C TYR A 199 -3.79 -0.32 -5.97
N ARG A 200 -4.19 0.95 -6.01
CA ARG A 200 -3.30 2.11 -6.08
C ARG A 200 -3.93 3.25 -5.30
N ALA A 201 -3.11 4.01 -4.59
CA ALA A 201 -3.51 5.26 -3.96
C ALA A 201 -2.40 6.31 -4.16
N ASP A 202 -2.78 7.52 -4.57
CA ASP A 202 -1.88 8.66 -4.70
C ASP A 202 -2.36 9.73 -3.71
N PHE A 203 -1.56 10.01 -2.69
CA PHE A 203 -1.83 10.99 -1.63
C PHE A 203 -1.05 12.28 -1.89
N ASN A 204 -1.75 13.41 -1.78
CA ASN A 204 -1.20 14.74 -1.99
C ASN A 204 -1.53 15.64 -0.79
N PRO A 205 -0.60 15.77 0.17
CA PRO A 205 -0.79 16.57 1.37
C PRO A 205 -0.77 18.06 1.02
N SER A 206 -1.63 18.83 1.68
CA SER A 206 -1.61 20.28 1.55
C SER A 206 -0.43 20.87 2.30
N THR A 207 0.36 21.71 1.63
CA THR A 207 1.55 22.34 2.24
C THR A 207 1.19 23.50 3.17
N ALA A 208 -0.03 24.04 3.09
CA ALA A 208 -0.49 25.17 3.91
C ALA A 208 -1.58 24.75 4.89
N SER A 209 -1.40 25.10 6.16
CA SER A 209 -2.34 24.76 7.23
C SER A 209 -3.64 25.59 7.20
N SER A 210 -3.76 26.55 6.29
CA SER A 210 -4.99 27.32 6.06
C SER A 210 -5.94 26.67 5.06
N GLU A 211 -5.46 25.69 4.28
CA GLU A 211 -6.22 25.13 3.17
C GLU A 211 -7.50 24.43 3.65
N PRO A 212 -8.60 24.55 2.89
CA PRO A 212 -9.85 23.88 3.22
C PRO A 212 -9.72 22.35 3.15
N VAL A 213 -8.84 21.85 2.29
CA VAL A 213 -8.45 20.44 2.19
C VAL A 213 -7.09 20.24 2.85
N ARG A 214 -7.00 19.29 3.76
CA ARG A 214 -5.76 18.90 4.47
C ARG A 214 -4.94 17.89 3.69
N LEU A 215 -5.64 16.94 3.06
CA LEU A 215 -5.05 15.85 2.30
C LEU A 215 -6.03 15.47 1.19
N ALA A 216 -5.56 15.47 -0.05
CA ALA A 216 -6.25 14.87 -1.18
C ALA A 216 -5.68 13.48 -1.45
N ALA A 217 -6.52 12.52 -1.80
CA ALA A 217 -6.10 11.19 -2.17
C ALA A 217 -6.93 10.66 -3.34
N LEU A 218 -6.27 10.05 -4.32
CA LEU A 218 -6.90 9.35 -5.43
C LEU A 218 -6.63 7.86 -5.27
N GLY A 219 -7.67 7.06 -5.11
CA GLY A 219 -7.59 5.61 -5.11
C GLY A 219 -8.16 5.01 -6.38
N GLN A 220 -7.61 3.86 -6.77
CA GLN A 220 -8.09 3.09 -7.91
C GLN A 220 -8.48 1.69 -7.45
N ARG A 221 -9.69 1.27 -7.83
CA ARG A 221 -10.21 -0.06 -7.50
C ARG A 221 -10.78 -0.74 -8.73
N ALA A 222 -10.58 -2.05 -8.81
CA ALA A 222 -11.15 -2.85 -9.87
C ALA A 222 -11.58 -4.23 -9.37
N SER A 223 -12.82 -4.58 -9.66
CA SER A 223 -13.37 -5.94 -9.43
C SER A 223 -12.99 -6.90 -10.55
N SER A 224 -12.66 -6.36 -11.74
CA SER A 224 -12.19 -7.10 -12.91
C SER A 224 -11.49 -6.14 -13.87
N ALA A 225 -10.77 -6.67 -14.86
CA ALA A 225 -10.04 -5.86 -15.85
C ALA A 225 -10.89 -4.77 -16.52
N SER A 226 -12.18 -5.03 -16.76
CA SER A 226 -13.10 -4.11 -17.45
C SER A 226 -13.92 -3.21 -16.52
N LYS A 227 -13.78 -3.34 -15.20
CA LYS A 227 -14.59 -2.62 -14.21
C LYS A 227 -13.68 -1.89 -13.22
N ASN A 228 -13.11 -0.79 -13.68
CA ASN A 228 -12.35 0.13 -12.85
C ASN A 228 -13.23 1.25 -12.30
N THR A 229 -12.85 1.77 -11.15
CA THR A 229 -13.46 2.96 -10.54
C THR A 229 -12.35 3.74 -9.87
N GLU A 230 -12.37 5.05 -10.07
CA GLU A 230 -11.48 5.98 -9.40
C GLU A 230 -12.24 6.65 -8.25
N ILE A 231 -11.59 6.80 -7.10
CA ILE A 231 -12.18 7.37 -5.88
C ILE A 231 -11.32 8.55 -5.47
N LEU A 232 -11.90 9.74 -5.46
CA LEU A 232 -11.29 10.92 -4.88
C LEU A 232 -11.75 11.05 -3.44
N CYS A 233 -10.80 11.28 -2.54
CA CYS A 233 -11.01 11.48 -1.13
C CYS A 233 -10.30 12.76 -0.69
N PHE A 234 -11.05 13.67 -0.09
CA PHE A 234 -10.54 14.95 0.37
C PHE A 234 -10.82 15.07 1.85
N VAL A 235 -9.78 14.95 2.67
CA VAL A 235 -9.88 15.19 4.12
C VAL A 235 -9.97 16.69 4.31
N ALA A 236 -11.12 17.17 4.76
CA ALA A 236 -11.40 18.58 4.92
C ALA A 236 -11.04 19.06 6.33
N LYS A 237 -10.75 20.35 6.48
CA LYS A 237 -10.46 20.95 7.78
C LYS A 237 -11.66 20.97 8.73
N ASP A 238 -12.87 21.07 8.18
CA ASP A 238 -14.14 21.18 8.92
C ASP A 238 -15.34 20.88 8.00
N ASP A 239 -16.52 20.73 8.61
CA ASP A 239 -17.77 20.40 7.93
C ASP A 239 -18.17 21.46 6.88
N ALA A 240 -17.79 22.72 7.06
CA ALA A 240 -18.12 23.80 6.13
C ALA A 240 -17.27 23.70 4.86
N ALA A 241 -15.96 23.45 5.01
CA ALA A 241 -15.05 23.17 3.91
C ALA A 241 -15.50 21.93 3.11
N ALA A 242 -15.85 20.84 3.81
CA ALA A 242 -16.35 19.64 3.14
C ALA A 242 -17.62 19.90 2.32
N LYS A 243 -18.54 20.70 2.85
CA LYS A 243 -19.77 21.06 2.13
C LYS A 243 -19.53 21.98 0.93
N SER A 244 -18.59 22.92 1.02
CA SER A 244 -18.20 23.76 -0.14
C SER A 244 -17.67 22.88 -1.25
N LEU A 245 -16.71 22.01 -0.92
CA LEU A 245 -16.05 21.12 -1.87
C LEU A 245 -17.02 20.12 -2.51
N GLU A 246 -18.01 19.62 -1.77
CA GLU A 246 -19.10 18.81 -2.34
C GLU A 246 -19.84 19.57 -3.46
N GLY A 247 -20.19 20.83 -3.23
CA GLY A 247 -20.85 21.68 -4.22
C GLY A 247 -19.99 21.89 -5.47
N GLU A 248 -18.72 22.24 -5.27
CA GLU A 248 -17.76 22.47 -6.36
C GLU A 248 -17.54 21.21 -7.22
N LEU A 249 -17.39 20.04 -6.59
CA LEU A 249 -17.27 18.77 -7.31
C LEU A 249 -18.53 18.46 -8.12
N LEU A 250 -19.73 18.68 -7.57
CA LEU A 250 -20.99 18.47 -8.29
C LEU A 250 -21.14 19.43 -9.48
N ASP A 251 -20.69 20.67 -9.33
CA ASP A 251 -20.67 21.66 -10.41
C ASP A 251 -19.72 21.22 -11.53
N VAL A 252 -18.52 20.72 -11.21
CA VAL A 252 -17.57 20.17 -12.21
C VAL A 252 -18.17 18.96 -12.92
N VAL A 253 -18.80 18.04 -12.19
CA VAL A 253 -19.47 16.86 -12.78
C VAL A 253 -20.54 17.30 -13.78
N GLY A 254 -21.38 18.28 -13.42
CA GLY A 254 -22.42 18.81 -14.30
C GLY A 254 -21.87 19.53 -15.53
N ALA A 255 -20.88 20.41 -15.33
CA ALA A 255 -20.29 21.23 -16.39
C ALA A 255 -19.49 20.42 -17.43
N LYS A 256 -18.96 19.26 -17.04
CA LYS A 256 -18.09 18.42 -17.87
C LYS A 256 -18.78 17.19 -18.45
N SER A 257 -20.11 17.09 -18.34
CA SER A 257 -20.87 15.98 -18.93
C SER A 257 -20.56 15.81 -20.44
N PRO A 258 -20.36 14.57 -20.94
CA PRO A 258 -20.55 13.29 -20.25
C PRO A 258 -19.30 12.73 -19.55
N LYS A 259 -18.21 13.50 -19.46
CA LYS A 259 -16.88 13.00 -19.03
C LYS A 259 -16.89 12.32 -17.66
N PHE A 260 -17.64 12.87 -16.71
CA PHE A 260 -17.75 12.41 -15.32
C PHE A 260 -19.15 11.90 -14.96
N ASP A 261 -19.97 11.56 -15.95
CA ASP A 261 -21.32 11.07 -15.69
C ASP A 261 -21.31 9.82 -14.79
N GLY A 262 -22.27 9.74 -13.87
CA GLY A 262 -22.37 8.66 -12.90
C GLY A 262 -21.47 8.82 -11.66
N THR A 263 -20.73 9.93 -11.56
CA THR A 263 -19.98 10.28 -10.34
C THR A 263 -20.92 10.43 -9.15
N LYS A 264 -20.55 9.83 -8.02
CA LYS A 264 -21.28 9.97 -6.75
C LYS A 264 -20.42 10.71 -5.75
N VAL A 265 -20.84 11.91 -5.35
CA VAL A 265 -20.19 12.71 -4.33
C VAL A 265 -20.95 12.53 -3.01
N THR A 266 -20.22 12.28 -1.92
CA THR A 266 -20.77 12.13 -0.57
C THR A 266 -19.89 12.83 0.44
N VAL A 267 -20.49 13.38 1.49
CA VAL A 267 -19.77 14.00 2.63
C VAL A 267 -19.95 13.16 3.87
N GLU A 268 -18.84 12.84 4.53
CA GLU A 268 -18.84 12.36 5.91
C GLU A 268 -18.43 13.50 6.85
N LYS A 269 -19.24 13.74 7.88
CA LYS A 269 -19.06 14.84 8.84
C LYS A 269 -18.41 14.36 10.13
N GLY A 270 -17.94 15.30 10.93
CA GLY A 270 -17.43 15.04 12.28
C GLY A 270 -16.09 15.71 12.54
N ASP A 271 -15.30 15.12 13.44
CA ASP A 271 -14.01 15.68 13.86
C ASP A 271 -12.96 15.68 12.74
N GLN A 272 -13.10 14.77 11.79
CA GLN A 272 -12.28 14.69 10.56
C GLN A 272 -13.20 14.48 9.36
N PRO A 273 -13.87 15.54 8.88
CA PRO A 273 -14.80 15.41 7.77
C PRO A 273 -14.04 15.13 6.48
N PHE A 274 -14.67 14.39 5.57
CA PHE A 274 -14.13 14.18 4.23
C PHE A 274 -15.21 14.23 3.16
N VAL A 275 -14.78 14.56 1.95
CA VAL A 275 -15.60 14.45 0.74
C VAL A 275 -15.08 13.29 -0.09
N ARG A 276 -15.99 12.43 -0.53
CA ARG A 276 -15.68 11.26 -1.34
C ARG A 276 -16.42 11.33 -2.67
N ALA A 277 -15.68 11.33 -3.78
CA ALA A 277 -16.25 11.27 -5.13
C ALA A 277 -15.86 9.95 -5.81
N VAL A 278 -16.85 9.12 -6.12
CA VAL A 278 -16.67 7.84 -6.81
C VAL A 278 -16.96 8.03 -8.28
N VAL A 279 -15.93 7.93 -9.12
CA VAL A 279 -15.98 8.17 -10.56
C VAL A 279 -15.89 6.83 -11.29
N PRO A 280 -16.96 6.37 -11.96
CA PRO A 280 -16.90 5.13 -12.74
C PRO A 280 -16.07 5.33 -14.02
N ASP A 281 -15.36 4.29 -14.43
CA ASP A 281 -14.74 4.26 -15.76
C ASP A 281 -15.71 3.72 -16.79
N SER A 282 -15.78 4.37 -17.95
CA SER A 282 -16.31 3.75 -19.16
C SER A 282 -15.30 2.73 -19.74
N ALA A 283 -15.78 1.88 -20.66
CA ALA A 283 -14.92 0.91 -21.33
C ALA A 283 -13.75 1.57 -22.11
N SER A 284 -13.97 2.77 -22.67
CA SER A 284 -12.95 3.55 -23.39
C SER A 284 -11.97 4.30 -22.49
N GLN A 285 -12.34 4.55 -21.24
CA GLN A 285 -11.47 5.21 -20.27
C GLN A 285 -10.50 4.20 -19.67
N ARG A 286 -9.30 4.68 -19.37
CA ARG A 286 -8.22 3.90 -18.76
C ARG A 286 -8.04 4.33 -17.29
N PRO A 287 -7.67 3.38 -16.41
CA PRO A 287 -7.24 3.69 -15.06
C PRO A 287 -6.18 4.79 -14.98
N GLY A 288 -6.34 5.67 -14.00
CA GLY A 288 -5.44 6.79 -13.73
C GLY A 288 -5.75 8.04 -14.53
N ARG A 289 -6.91 8.11 -15.20
CA ARG A 289 -7.24 9.28 -16.00
C ARG A 289 -7.35 10.54 -15.17
N LEU A 290 -7.79 10.46 -13.91
CA LEU A 290 -8.01 11.64 -13.06
C LEU A 290 -6.70 12.33 -12.63
N ILE A 291 -5.55 11.67 -12.83
CA ILE A 291 -4.21 12.25 -12.59
C ILE A 291 -3.36 12.39 -13.86
N ILE A 292 -3.86 11.93 -15.02
CA ILE A 292 -3.10 11.98 -16.29
C ILE A 292 -3.76 12.90 -17.33
N SER A 293 -5.09 12.83 -17.51
CA SER A 293 -5.76 13.47 -18.65
C SER A 293 -7.05 14.22 -18.32
N ASP A 294 -7.76 13.81 -17.26
CA ASP A 294 -9.05 14.34 -16.83
C ASP A 294 -8.93 14.96 -15.42
N LEU A 295 -8.03 15.91 -15.28
CA LEU A 295 -7.58 16.47 -14.00
C LEU A 295 -8.63 17.35 -13.30
N GLU A 296 -9.75 17.68 -13.95
CA GLU A 296 -10.63 18.74 -13.45
C GLU A 296 -11.23 18.47 -12.06
N LEU A 297 -11.54 17.20 -11.74
CA LEU A 297 -12.01 16.82 -10.39
C LEU A 297 -10.87 16.76 -9.37
N TRP A 298 -9.65 16.41 -9.79
CA TRP A 298 -8.47 16.40 -8.93
C TRP A 298 -8.07 17.82 -8.52
N MET A 299 -8.13 18.74 -9.47
CA MET A 299 -7.75 20.14 -9.28
C MET A 299 -8.75 20.93 -8.42
N THR A 300 -9.98 20.45 -8.22
CA THR A 300 -10.96 21.13 -7.34
C THR A 300 -10.46 21.29 -5.91
N ALA A 301 -9.57 20.40 -5.43
CA ALA A 301 -8.97 20.52 -4.10
C ALA A 301 -7.72 21.41 -4.03
N ALA A 302 -7.26 21.92 -5.18
CA ALA A 302 -6.08 22.79 -5.27
C ALA A 302 -6.45 24.29 -5.43
N GLU A 303 -7.74 24.62 -5.49
CA GLU A 303 -8.30 25.97 -5.58
C GLU A 303 -8.98 26.39 -4.27
#